data_AF-A0A0Q9J405-F1
#
_entry.id   AF-A0A0Q9J405-F1
#
_cell.length_a   1.000
_cell.length_b   1.000
_cell.length_c   1.000
_cell.angle_alpha   90.00
_cell.angle_beta   90.00
_cell.angle_gamma   90.00
#
_symmetry.space_group_name_H-M   'P 1'
#
loop_
_entity.id
_entity.type
_entity.pdbx_description
1 polymer ?
#
loop_
_entity_poly.entity_id
_entity_poly.type
_entity_poly.pdbx_seq_one_letter_code
_entity_poly.pdbx_strand_id
1 'polypeptide(L)'
;MITLSWLLLIALVGGALALVDGIMRLRARGGSTVVGIIEIVVAGLFLLSLFLPGIPFGSLVLGIATLVVLVVALITRGRTGLTLPIIALALIALWLVLLNRWLIIPGIN
;
A
#
# COMPACT_ATOMS: atom_id res chain seq x y z
N MET A 1 -17.49 0.98 14.47
CA MET A 1 -17.74 -0.44 14.13
C MET A 1 -17.10 -0.69 12.78
N ILE A 2 -16.17 -1.62 12.66
CA ILE A 2 -15.49 -1.95 11.40
C ILE A 2 -16.29 -3.05 10.73
N THR A 3 -16.88 -2.76 9.58
CA THR A 3 -17.59 -3.76 8.77
C THR A 3 -16.59 -4.40 7.83
N LEU A 4 -16.51 -5.73 7.86
CA LEU A 4 -15.69 -6.47 6.91
C LEU A 4 -16.32 -6.35 5.52
N SER A 5 -15.60 -5.75 4.58
CA SER A 5 -16.04 -5.57 3.19
C SER A 5 -14.93 -6.00 2.23
N TRP A 6 -15.31 -6.35 1.00
CA TRP A 6 -14.34 -6.64 -0.06
C TRP A 6 -13.40 -5.46 -0.30
N LEU A 7 -13.92 -4.23 -0.25
CA LEU A 7 -13.10 -3.03 -0.37
C LEU A 7 -12.04 -2.94 0.73
N LEU A 8 -12.40 -3.23 1.99
CA LEU A 8 -11.45 -3.26 3.10
C LEU A 8 -10.41 -4.37 2.92
N LEU A 9 -10.80 -5.55 2.46
CA LEU A 9 -9.88 -6.66 2.20
C LEU A 9 -8.86 -6.33 1.12
N ILE A 10 -9.28 -5.69 0.02
CA ILE A 10 -8.36 -5.25 -1.05
C ILE A 10 -7.32 -4.26 -0.48
N ALA A 11 -7.78 -3.29 0.32
CA ALA A 11 -6.88 -2.33 0.98
C ALA A 11 -5.87 -3.02 1.91
N LEU A 12 -6.35 -3.96 2.72
CA LEU A 12 -5.51 -4.69 3.68
C LEU A 12 -4.46 -5.55 2.99
N VAL A 13 -4.85 -6.32 1.97
CA VAL A 13 -3.91 -7.16 1.23
C VAL A 13 -2.90 -6.28 0.49
N GLY A 14 -3.33 -5.21 -0.18
CA GLY A 14 -2.44 -4.28 -0.86
C GLY A 14 -1.43 -3.62 0.10
N GLY A 15 -1.91 -3.09 1.22
CA GLY A 15 -1.06 -2.48 2.24
C GLY A 15 -0.12 -3.46 2.93
N ALA A 16 -0.58 -4.70 3.20
CA ALA A 16 0.25 -5.74 3.80
C ALA A 16 1.37 -6.18 2.87
N LEU A 17 1.08 -6.34 1.57
CA LEU A 17 2.12 -6.67 0.58
C LEU A 17 3.15 -5.53 0.43
N ALA A 18 2.71 -4.27 0.45
CA ALA A 18 3.61 -3.12 0.45
C ALA A 18 4.52 -3.10 1.69
N LEU A 19 3.95 -3.39 2.87
CA LEU A 19 4.72 -3.49 4.11
C LEU A 19 5.77 -4.61 4.05
N VAL A 20 5.39 -5.78 3.51
CA VAL A 20 6.31 -6.91 3.32
C VAL A 20 7.42 -6.56 2.34
N ASP A 21 7.13 -5.89 1.22
CA ASP A 21 8.15 -5.45 0.26
C ASP A 21 9.16 -4.50 0.92
N GLY A 22 8.67 -3.49 1.66
CA GLY A 22 9.52 -2.57 2.41
C GLY A 22 10.45 -3.28 3.39
N ILE A 23 9.94 -4.28 4.14
CA ILE A 23 10.75 -5.09 5.07
C ILE A 23 11.82 -5.90 4.31
N MET A 24 11.46 -6.53 3.19
CA MET A 24 12.40 -7.31 2.38
C MET A 24 13.48 -6.42 1.78
N ARG A 25 13.13 -5.22 1.32
CA ARG A 25 14.04 -4.22 0.76
C ARG A 25 15.05 -3.73 1.79
N LEU A 26 14.62 -3.51 3.03
CA LEU A 26 15.48 -3.13 4.15
C LEU A 26 16.50 -4.24 4.50
N ARG A 27 16.14 -5.51 4.30
CA ARG A 27 17.01 -6.66 4.56
C ARG A 27 17.96 -6.99 3.40
N ALA A 28 17.65 -6.56 2.18
CA ALA A 28 18.44 -6.89 0.99
C ALA A 28 19.78 -6.13 0.99
N ARG A 29 20.90 -6.85 0.82
CA ARG A 29 22.22 -6.24 0.63
C ARG A 29 22.24 -5.49 -0.72
N GLY A 30 22.40 -4.17 -0.67
CA GLY A 30 22.35 -3.29 -1.85
C GLY A 30 20.94 -2.81 -2.25
N GLY A 31 19.93 -3.04 -1.41
CA GLY A 31 18.63 -2.40 -1.54
C GLY A 31 18.69 -0.93 -1.12
N SER A 32 17.79 -0.10 -1.64
CA SER A 32 17.63 1.30 -1.20
C SER A 32 17.04 1.33 0.22
N THR A 33 17.91 1.35 1.23
CA THR A 33 17.51 1.32 2.65
C THR A 33 16.58 2.48 2.99
N VAL A 34 16.84 3.66 2.45
CA VAL A 34 16.00 4.86 2.67
C VAL A 34 14.60 4.64 2.13
N VAL A 35 14.47 4.12 0.91
CA VAL A 35 13.15 3.84 0.31
C VAL A 35 12.42 2.75 1.10
N GLY A 36 13.12 1.71 1.54
CA GLY A 36 12.52 0.66 2.38
C GLY A 36 11.97 1.20 3.71
N ILE A 37 12.67 2.12 4.38
CA ILE A 37 12.17 2.76 5.61
C ILE A 37 10.91 3.57 5.33
N ILE A 38 10.93 4.40 4.29
CA ILE A 38 9.77 5.22 3.91
C ILE A 38 8.58 4.33 3.57
N GLU A 39 8.81 3.26 2.81
CA GLU A 39 7.80 2.28 2.43
C GLU A 39 7.14 1.63 3.64
N ILE A 40 7.92 1.16 4.61
CA ILE A 40 7.39 0.57 5.85
C ILE A 40 6.57 1.59 6.63
N VAL A 41 7.07 2.81 6.80
CA VAL A 41 6.38 3.84 7.58
C VAL A 41 5.06 4.21 6.90
N VAL A 42 5.08 4.47 5.60
CA VAL A 42 3.90 4.91 4.85
C VAL A 42 2.88 3.77 4.73
N ALA A 43 3.31 2.54 4.43
CA ALA A 43 2.42 1.38 4.38
C ALA A 43 1.84 1.04 5.77
N GLY A 44 2.65 1.13 6.83
CA GLY A 44 2.20 0.93 8.20
C GLY A 44 1.17 1.97 8.63
N LEU A 45 1.43 3.25 8.36
CA LEU A 45 0.46 4.32 8.61
C LEU A 45 -0.82 4.13 7.79
N PHE A 46 -0.70 3.75 6.52
CA PHE A 46 -1.85 3.42 5.68
C PHE A 46 -2.70 2.31 6.30
N LEU A 47 -2.11 1.19 6.69
CA LEU A 47 -2.82 0.07 7.33
C LEU A 47 -3.48 0.49 8.65
N LEU A 48 -2.78 1.24 9.49
CA LEU A 48 -3.35 1.76 10.74
C LEU A 48 -4.54 2.70 10.47
N SER A 49 -4.45 3.55 9.44
CA SER A 49 -5.49 4.50 9.09
C SER A 49 -6.80 3.86 8.60
N LEU A 50 -6.78 2.59 8.19
CA LEU A 50 -7.99 1.83 7.85
C LEU A 50 -8.88 1.55 9.06
N PHE A 51 -8.30 1.57 10.26
CA PHE A 51 -9.00 1.22 11.51
C PHE A 51 -9.06 2.37 12.52
N LEU A 52 -8.14 3.33 12.41
CA LEU A 52 -7.95 4.41 13.38
C LEU A 52 -8.17 5.78 12.72
N PRO A 53 -9.27 6.50 13.03
CA PRO A 53 -9.57 7.81 12.44
C PRO A 53 -8.64 8.93 12.94
N GLY A 54 -7.86 8.70 14.00
CA GLY A 54 -6.90 9.65 14.55
C GLY A 54 -5.55 9.69 13.82
N ILE A 55 -5.36 8.87 12.78
CA ILE A 55 -4.13 8.91 11.97
C ILE A 55 -4.19 10.14 11.06
N PRO A 56 -3.16 11.02 11.07
CA PRO A 56 -3.14 12.22 10.24
C PRO A 56 -3.23 11.90 8.74
N PHE A 57 -3.76 12.84 7.95
CA PHE A 57 -3.98 12.77 6.49
C PHE A 57 -5.07 11.80 6.01
N GLY A 58 -5.43 10.79 6.80
CA GLY A 58 -6.46 9.80 6.46
C GLY A 58 -6.01 8.75 5.44
N SER A 59 -6.82 7.69 5.31
CA SER A 59 -6.46 6.51 4.52
C SER A 59 -6.34 6.75 3.02
N LEU A 60 -7.09 7.70 2.47
CA LEU A 60 -7.02 8.06 1.05
C LEU A 60 -5.64 8.65 0.72
N VAL A 61 -5.20 9.65 1.49
CA VAL A 61 -3.91 10.31 1.26
C VAL A 61 -2.76 9.35 1.49
N LEU A 62 -2.84 8.53 2.55
CA LEU A 62 -1.82 7.52 2.85
C LEU A 62 -1.77 6.43 1.78
N GLY A 63 -2.91 5.99 1.23
CA GLY A 63 -2.94 5.05 0.11
C GLY A 63 -2.30 5.60 -1.16
N ILE A 64 -2.53 6.87 -1.49
CA ILE A 64 -1.83 7.55 -2.59
C ILE A 64 -0.33 7.63 -2.30
N ALA A 65 0.06 7.98 -1.09
CA ALA A 65 1.46 8.02 -0.69
C ALA A 65 2.12 6.63 -0.81
N THR A 66 1.45 5.56 -0.37
CA THR A 66 1.95 4.17 -0.52
C THR A 66 2.16 3.83 -2.00
N LEU A 67 1.23 4.22 -2.87
CA LEU A 67 1.35 4.05 -4.32
C LEU A 67 2.59 4.75 -4.89
N VAL A 68 2.80 6.02 -4.53
CA VAL A 68 3.98 6.79 -4.96
C VAL A 68 5.25 6.12 -4.47
N VAL A 69 5.29 5.69 -3.21
CA VAL A 69 6.47 5.03 -2.65
C VAL A 69 6.74 3.70 -3.34
N LEU A 70 5.73 2.87 -3.63
CA LEU A 70 5.88 1.63 -4.41
C LEU A 70 6.43 1.89 -5.81
N VAL A 71 5.98 2.95 -6.49
CA VAL A 71 6.53 3.36 -7.79
C VAL A 71 8.01 3.73 -7.67
N VAL A 72 8.36 4.54 -6.67
CA VAL A 72 9.77 4.90 -6.40
C VAL A 72 10.60 3.66 -6.05
N ALA A 73 10.05 2.74 -5.28
CA ALA A 73 10.68 1.47 -4.91
C ALA A 73 10.95 0.59 -6.14
N LEU A 74 10.00 0.53 -7.09
CA LEU A 74 10.15 -0.22 -8.35
C LEU A 74 11.23 0.36 -9.26
N ILE A 75 11.37 1.69 -9.29
CA ILE A 75 12.39 2.40 -10.07
C ILE A 75 13.78 2.23 -9.41
N THR A 76 13.86 2.32 -8.09
CA THR A 76 15.12 2.25 -7.32
C THR A 76 15.51 0.84 -6.90
N ARG A 77 14.88 -0.19 -7.49
CA ARG A 77 14.85 -1.55 -6.95
C ARG A 77 16.17 -2.32 -6.91
N GLY A 78 17.19 -1.91 -7.67
CA GLY A 78 18.44 -2.67 -7.77
C GLY A 78 18.18 -4.14 -8.11
N ARG A 79 18.57 -5.06 -7.21
CA ARG A 79 18.39 -6.52 -7.36
C ARG A 79 17.16 -7.09 -6.63
N THR A 80 16.27 -6.28 -6.08
CA THR A 80 15.08 -6.78 -5.38
C THR A 80 14.02 -7.29 -6.37
N GLY A 81 13.17 -8.21 -5.91
CA GLY A 81 12.08 -8.77 -6.70
C GLY A 81 11.05 -7.72 -7.16
N LEU A 82 10.28 -8.10 -8.19
CA LEU A 82 9.27 -7.25 -8.83
C LEU A 82 7.83 -7.61 -8.46
N THR A 83 7.61 -8.88 -8.11
CA THR A 83 6.26 -9.45 -8.03
C THR A 83 5.41 -8.82 -6.92
N LEU A 84 5.95 -8.74 -5.70
CA LEU A 84 5.28 -8.15 -4.55
C LEU A 84 4.89 -6.68 -4.78
N PRO A 85 5.81 -5.78 -5.17
CA PRO A 85 5.45 -4.38 -5.33
C PRO A 85 4.48 -4.16 -6.49
N ILE A 86 4.54 -4.95 -7.57
CA ILE A 86 3.56 -4.85 -8.66
C ILE A 86 2.15 -5.26 -8.20
N ILE A 87 2.02 -6.37 -7.45
CA ILE A 87 0.73 -6.81 -6.94
C ILE A 87 0.17 -5.80 -5.94
N ALA A 88 1.00 -5.32 -5.01
CA ALA A 88 0.62 -4.30 -4.05
C ALA A 88 0.13 -3.02 -4.75
N LEU A 89 0.88 -2.56 -5.75
CA LEU A 89 0.55 -1.39 -6.56
C LEU A 89 -0.80 -1.55 -7.26
N ALA A 90 -1.03 -2.70 -7.91
CA ALA A 90 -2.29 -2.98 -8.59
C ALA A 90 -3.49 -3.01 -7.63
N LEU A 91 -3.34 -3.64 -6.45
CA LEU A 91 -4.40 -3.71 -5.44
C LEU A 91 -4.73 -2.35 -4.83
N ILE A 92 -3.72 -1.54 -4.49
CA ILE A 92 -3.94 -0.21 -3.93
C ILE A 92 -4.54 0.73 -4.99
N ALA A 93 -4.08 0.65 -6.24
CA ALA A 93 -4.66 1.42 -7.34
C ALA A 93 -6.14 1.03 -7.57
N LEU A 94 -6.44 -0.27 -7.63
CA LEU A 94 -7.81 -0.76 -7.73
C LEU A 94 -8.67 -0.27 -6.55
N TRP A 95 -8.14 -0.37 -5.33
CA TRP A 95 -8.83 0.13 -4.14
C TRP A 95 -9.16 1.61 -4.24
N LEU A 96 -8.22 2.47 -4.69
CA LEU A 96 -8.48 3.90 -4.86
C LEU A 96 -9.55 4.19 -5.92
N VAL A 97 -9.53 3.46 -7.05
CA VAL A 97 -10.54 3.59 -8.11
C VAL A 97 -11.93 3.25 -7.57
N LEU A 98 -12.03 2.17 -6.80
CA LEU A 98 -13.28 1.73 -6.19
C LEU A 98 -13.73 2.68 -5.06
N LEU A 99 -12.81 3.09 -4.17
CA LEU A 99 -13.11 4.01 -3.07
C LEU A 99 -13.70 5.33 -3.57
N ASN A 100 -13.15 5.87 -4.66
CA ASN A 100 -13.62 7.12 -5.29
C ASN A 100 -14.82 6.93 -6.23
N ARG A 101 -15.36 5.71 -6.34
CA ARG A 101 -16.50 5.34 -7.21
C ARG A 101 -16.28 5.69 -8.70
N TRP A 102 -15.04 5.68 -9.16
CA TRP A 102 -14.74 5.82 -10.60
C TRP A 102 -15.13 4.58 -11.38
N LEU A 103 -15.15 3.43 -10.70
CA LEU A 103 -15.77 2.18 -11.15
C LEU A 103 -16.68 1.70 -10.02
N ILE A 104 -17.91 1.31 -10.34
CA ILE A 104 -18.89 0.81 -9.37
C ILE A 104 -19.13 -0.67 -9.65
N ILE A 105 -18.83 -1.52 -8.68
CA ILE A 105 -19.05 -2.96 -8.74
C ILE A 105 -20.01 -3.34 -7.61
N PRO A 106 -21.27 -3.72 -7.95
CA PRO A 106 -22.25 -4.11 -6.94
C PRO A 106 -21.72 -5.21 -6.02
N GLY A 107 -21.83 -4.98 -4.70
CA GLY A 107 -21.32 -5.90 -3.68
C GLY A 107 -19.87 -5.67 -3.25
N ILE A 108 -19.13 -4.74 -3.88
CA ILE A 108 -17.78 -4.34 -3.47
C ILE A 108 -17.75 -2.90 -2.93
N ASN A 109 -18.26 -1.92 -3.69
CA ASN A 109 -18.21 -0.48 -3.38
C ASN A 109 -19.47 0.31 -3.73
#